data_AF-A0A8J7JHV8-F1
#
_entry.id   AF-A0A8J7JHV8-F1
#
_cell.length_a   1.000
_cell.length_b   1.000
_cell.length_c   1.000
_cell.angle_alpha   90.00
_cell.angle_beta   90.00
_cell.angle_gamma   90.00
#
_symmetry.space_group_name_H-M   'P 1'
#
loop_
_entity.id
_entity.type
_entity.pdbx_description
1 polymer ?
#
loop_
_entity_poly.entity_id
_entity_poly.type
_entity_poly.pdbx_seq_one_letter_code
_entity_poly.pdbx_strand_id
1 'polypeptide(L)'
;MTRLLISFLVCAFLTGCGDIVWFPDNAGTTTTLTISTTSLPNATNNTAYNQSLAATGGTTPYTWTVTSGSPPSGITLSTAGVLSGTPTTTGTSTFTVQVTDSSNPALTATQSLSIQVV
;
A
#
# COMPACT_ATOMS: atom_id res chain seq x y z
N MET A 1 -40.92 -38.22 -0.95
CA MET A 1 -41.70 -37.54 0.10
C MET A 1 -41.88 -38.55 1.23
N THR A 2 -41.17 -38.57 2.35
CA THR A 2 -40.16 -37.71 2.97
C THR A 2 -39.44 -38.62 3.99
N ARG A 3 -38.14 -38.87 3.83
CA ARG A 3 -37.34 -39.63 4.81
C ARG A 3 -36.64 -38.61 5.71
N LEU A 4 -37.25 -38.30 6.85
CA LEU A 4 -36.67 -37.44 7.89
C LEU A 4 -36.29 -38.34 9.07
N LEU A 5 -34.99 -38.56 9.26
CA LEU A 5 -34.43 -39.28 10.40
C LEU A 5 -33.10 -38.62 10.78
N ILE A 6 -32.74 -38.73 12.06
CA ILE A 6 -31.47 -38.34 12.71
C ILE A 6 -31.52 -36.88 13.22
N SER A 7 -31.89 -36.57 14.47
CA SER A 7 -31.45 -37.09 15.78
C SER A 7 -29.93 -37.14 15.93
N PHE A 8 -29.28 -36.02 16.24
CA PHE A 8 -28.07 -36.00 17.07
C PHE A 8 -27.97 -34.70 17.87
N LEU A 9 -28.30 -34.85 19.14
CA LEU A 9 -27.89 -34.00 20.25
C LEU A 9 -26.36 -34.12 20.43
N VAL A 10 -25.63 -33.01 20.29
CA VAL A 10 -24.31 -32.72 20.90
C VAL A 10 -24.29 -31.19 21.07
N CYS A 11 -24.63 -30.66 22.24
CA CYS A 11 -23.70 -30.35 23.34
C CYS A 11 -22.52 -29.48 22.85
N ALA A 12 -22.70 -28.15 22.76
CA ALA A 12 -22.35 -27.16 23.78
C ALA A 12 -20.90 -26.65 23.71
N PHE A 13 -20.77 -25.36 24.03
CA PHE A 13 -19.59 -24.61 24.47
C PHE A 13 -18.80 -23.75 23.46
N LEU A 14 -18.96 -22.46 23.74
CA LEU A 14 -17.94 -21.40 23.78
C LEU A 14 -17.66 -20.61 22.50
N THR A 15 -17.96 -19.32 22.65
CA THR A 15 -17.18 -18.17 22.17
C THR A 15 -17.05 -18.06 20.66
N GLY A 16 -17.70 -17.04 20.11
CA GLY A 16 -17.57 -16.69 18.71
C GLY A 16 -16.11 -16.56 18.29
N CYS A 17 -15.78 -17.19 17.17
CA CYS A 17 -14.67 -16.94 16.26
C CYS A 17 -14.93 -17.79 15.00
N GLY A 18 -15.16 -17.16 13.85
CA GLY A 18 -14.84 -17.72 12.53
C GLY A 18 -15.63 -18.94 12.04
N ASP A 19 -16.66 -18.64 11.27
CA ASP A 19 -17.31 -19.36 10.17
C ASP A 19 -16.90 -20.82 9.83
N ILE A 20 -17.94 -21.64 9.70
CA ILE A 20 -17.96 -23.00 9.18
C ILE A 20 -17.75 -22.98 7.65
N VAL A 21 -16.65 -23.58 7.19
CA VAL A 21 -16.29 -23.72 5.77
C VAL A 21 -17.08 -24.85 5.07
N TRP A 22 -18.18 -24.48 4.39
CA TRP A 22 -18.83 -25.27 3.32
C TRP A 22 -18.47 -24.72 1.92
N PHE A 23 -17.29 -24.12 1.80
CA PHE A 23 -16.57 -23.86 0.54
C PHE A 23 -15.08 -23.96 0.91
N PRO A 24 -14.16 -24.29 -0.02
CA PRO A 24 -12.78 -23.91 0.20
C PRO A 24 -12.75 -22.39 0.38
N ASP A 25 -12.77 -21.92 1.63
CA ASP A 25 -12.46 -20.54 1.95
C ASP A 25 -10.99 -20.39 1.59
N ASN A 26 -10.76 -19.94 0.37
CA ASN A 26 -9.55 -19.24 0.01
C ASN A 26 -9.59 -17.98 0.88
N ALA A 27 -9.17 -18.10 2.14
CA ALA A 27 -8.88 -16.98 3.01
C ALA A 27 -7.85 -16.15 2.25
N GLY A 28 -8.35 -15.17 1.47
CA GLY A 28 -7.53 -14.19 0.83
C GLY A 28 -6.79 -13.54 1.97
N THR A 29 -5.51 -13.88 2.11
CA THR A 29 -4.60 -13.21 3.01
C THR A 29 -4.56 -11.78 2.52
N THR A 30 -5.47 -10.95 3.04
CA THR A 30 -5.55 -9.52 2.76
C THR A 30 -4.36 -8.88 3.46
N THR A 31 -3.19 -9.11 2.88
CA THR A 31 -1.96 -8.44 3.24
C THR A 31 -2.17 -6.97 2.93
N THR A 32 -2.52 -6.19 3.95
CA THR A 32 -2.77 -4.76 3.80
C THR A 32 -1.55 -4.08 3.20
N LEU A 33 -1.75 -3.39 2.08
CA LEU A 33 -0.71 -2.59 1.45
C LEU A 33 -0.41 -1.39 2.35
N THR A 34 0.86 -1.20 2.69
CA THR A 34 1.32 -0.09 3.54
C THR A 34 2.61 0.49 2.98
N ILE A 35 2.72 1.83 2.96
CA ILE A 35 3.94 2.52 2.55
C ILE A 35 4.85 2.63 3.77
N SER A 36 6.02 1.99 3.75
CA SER A 36 6.99 2.08 4.85
C SER A 36 7.77 3.40 4.84
N THR A 37 7.77 4.09 3.70
CA THR A 37 8.47 5.37 3.53
C THR A 37 7.64 6.50 4.12
N THR A 38 7.99 6.96 5.32
CA THR A 38 7.26 8.04 5.99
C THR A 38 7.91 9.41 5.85
N SER A 39 9.22 9.43 5.61
CA SER A 39 10.00 10.65 5.41
C SER A 39 11.05 10.44 4.33
N LEU A 40 11.43 11.56 3.71
CA LEU A 40 12.44 11.60 2.67
C LEU A 40 13.60 12.49 3.13
N PRO A 41 14.86 12.15 2.81
CA PRO A 41 15.98 13.02 3.09
C PRO A 41 15.81 14.35 2.34
N ASN A 42 16.33 15.41 2.94
CA ASN A 42 16.45 16.71 2.30
C ASN A 42 17.29 16.57 1.03
N ALA A 43 16.89 17.30 -0.01
CA ALA A 43 17.65 17.40 -1.24
C ALA A 43 18.50 18.68 -1.21
N THR A 44 19.61 18.68 -1.93
CA THR A 44 20.42 19.89 -2.10
C THR A 44 20.20 20.44 -3.49
N ASN A 45 20.07 21.76 -3.61
CA ASN A 45 19.92 22.41 -4.91
C ASN A 45 21.04 21.98 -5.88
N ASN A 46 20.71 21.71 -7.15
CA ASN A 46 21.63 21.21 -8.17
C ASN A 46 22.34 19.86 -7.85
N THR A 47 21.87 19.11 -6.85
CA THR A 47 22.42 17.79 -6.51
C THR A 47 21.49 16.67 -6.97
N ALA A 48 22.04 15.61 -7.56
CA ALA A 48 21.25 14.47 -7.98
C ALA A 48 20.57 13.83 -6.76
N TYR A 49 19.24 13.72 -6.82
CA TYR A 49 18.41 13.05 -5.84
C TYR A 49 18.01 11.69 -6.39
N ASN A 50 18.14 10.65 -5.57
CA ASN A 50 17.72 9.30 -5.92
C ASN A 50 17.22 8.57 -4.67
N GLN A 51 15.91 8.51 -4.50
CA GLN A 51 15.28 7.83 -3.37
C GLN A 51 14.21 6.85 -3.85
N SER A 52 14.31 5.61 -3.41
CA SER A 52 13.28 4.60 -3.62
C SER A 52 12.24 4.63 -2.51
N LEU A 53 10.98 4.61 -2.88
CA LEU A 53 9.86 4.37 -1.98
C LEU A 53 9.68 2.87 -1.78
N ALA A 54 9.56 2.47 -0.53
CA ALA A 54 9.24 1.11 -0.10
C ALA A 54 7.77 1.01 0.33
N ALA A 55 7.13 -0.08 -0.07
CA ALA A 55 5.84 -0.52 0.41
C ALA A 55 5.90 -2.02 0.78
N THR A 56 5.09 -2.39 1.77
CA THR A 56 5.00 -3.74 2.33
C THR A 56 3.56 -4.23 2.29
N GLY A 57 3.38 -5.55 2.18
CA GLY A 57 2.06 -6.17 1.99
C GLY A 57 1.56 -6.06 0.54
N GLY A 58 0.34 -6.49 0.28
CA GLY A 58 -0.23 -6.57 -1.08
C GLY A 58 0.43 -7.62 -1.99
N THR A 59 0.05 -7.57 -3.27
CA THR A 59 0.56 -8.43 -4.35
C THR A 59 1.38 -7.60 -5.34
N THR A 60 2.63 -8.00 -5.58
CA THR A 60 3.47 -7.39 -6.61
C THR A 60 2.98 -7.76 -8.01
N PRO A 61 3.04 -6.86 -9.00
CA PRO A 61 3.81 -5.60 -9.03
C PRO A 61 3.12 -4.39 -8.37
N TYR A 62 3.91 -3.56 -7.69
CA TYR A 62 3.43 -2.27 -7.16
C TYR A 62 3.56 -1.17 -8.21
N THR A 63 2.51 -0.36 -8.33
CA THR A 63 2.49 0.82 -9.20
C THR A 63 2.38 2.07 -8.35
N TRP A 64 3.36 2.96 -8.49
CA TRP A 64 3.41 4.23 -7.76
C TRP A 64 2.95 5.39 -8.63
N THR A 65 2.14 6.26 -8.07
CA THR A 65 1.65 7.50 -8.69
C THR A 65 1.65 8.64 -7.70
N VAL A 66 1.70 9.88 -8.19
CA VAL A 66 1.47 11.07 -7.38
C VAL A 66 0.00 11.45 -7.53
N THR A 67 -0.74 11.48 -6.42
CA THR A 67 -2.17 11.82 -6.42
C THR A 67 -2.43 13.28 -6.09
N SER A 68 -1.55 13.92 -5.32
CA SER A 68 -1.67 15.33 -5.00
C SER A 68 -0.33 16.01 -4.76
N GLY A 69 -0.30 17.32 -4.96
CA GLY A 69 0.93 18.11 -4.90
C GLY A 69 1.84 17.83 -6.09
N SER A 70 3.09 18.26 -5.98
CA SER A 70 4.11 17.98 -6.98
C SER A 70 5.47 17.89 -6.29
N PRO A 71 6.34 16.94 -6.69
CA PRO A 71 7.72 16.95 -6.25
C PRO A 71 8.41 18.26 -6.68
N PRO A 72 9.54 18.62 -6.05
CA PRO A 72 10.32 19.80 -6.45
C PRO A 72 10.63 19.79 -7.94
N SER A 73 10.67 20.97 -8.57
CA SER A 73 11.02 21.10 -9.99
C SER A 73 12.32 20.37 -10.32
N GLY A 74 12.24 19.44 -11.27
CA GLY A 74 13.37 18.60 -11.68
C GLY A 74 13.47 17.25 -10.98
N ILE A 75 12.61 16.95 -10.00
CA ILE A 75 12.42 15.60 -9.43
C ILE A 75 11.16 14.97 -10.02
N THR A 76 11.24 13.70 -10.39
CA THR A 76 10.13 12.92 -10.94
C THR A 76 10.00 11.59 -10.20
N LEU A 77 8.75 11.12 -10.03
CA LEU A 77 8.46 9.80 -9.48
C LEU A 77 8.27 8.81 -10.63
N SER A 78 9.02 7.70 -10.61
CA SER A 78 8.78 6.58 -11.51
C SER A 78 7.66 5.68 -10.99
N THR A 79 7.04 4.91 -11.90
CA THR A 79 6.01 3.93 -11.53
C THR A 79 6.55 2.79 -10.65
N ALA A 80 7.87 2.58 -10.65
CA ALA A 80 8.58 1.67 -9.76
C ALA A 80 8.78 2.24 -8.34
N GLY A 81 8.35 3.47 -8.08
CA GLY A 81 8.50 4.13 -6.78
C GLY A 81 9.84 4.83 -6.59
N VAL A 82 10.57 5.16 -7.65
CA VAL A 82 11.86 5.86 -7.54
C VAL A 82 11.69 7.35 -7.81
N LEU A 83 11.99 8.18 -6.81
CA LEU A 83 12.11 9.62 -6.91
C LEU A 83 13.51 9.97 -7.40
N SER A 84 13.62 10.45 -8.63
CA SER A 84 14.91 10.79 -9.22
C SER A 84 14.89 12.10 -9.97
N GLY A 85 16.04 12.77 -9.98
CA GLY A 85 16.27 13.99 -10.73
C GLY A 85 17.15 15.00 -9.99
N THR A 86 17.13 16.25 -10.41
CA THR A 86 17.95 17.34 -9.85
C THR A 86 17.04 18.50 -9.49
N PRO A 87 16.84 18.82 -8.21
CA PRO A 87 16.01 19.94 -7.81
C PRO A 87 16.69 21.27 -8.15
N THR A 88 15.96 22.13 -8.86
CA THR A 88 16.44 23.45 -9.27
C THR A 88 15.92 24.58 -8.38
N THR A 89 14.88 24.32 -7.60
CA THR A 89 14.23 25.30 -6.72
C THR A 89 14.45 24.92 -5.26
N THR A 90 15.03 25.84 -4.47
CA THR A 90 15.10 25.71 -3.00
C THR A 90 13.73 25.93 -2.37
N GLY A 91 13.38 25.14 -1.36
CA GLY A 91 12.09 25.22 -0.68
C GLY A 91 11.55 23.86 -0.26
N THR A 92 10.49 23.86 0.53
CA THR A 92 9.81 22.65 0.97
C THR A 92 8.64 22.35 0.04
N SER A 93 8.67 21.20 -0.63
CA SER A 93 7.57 20.72 -1.46
C SER A 93 6.91 19.52 -0.80
N THR A 94 5.60 19.60 -0.59
CA THR A 94 4.76 18.51 -0.08
C THR A 94 3.98 17.87 -1.21
N PHE A 95 3.97 16.53 -1.26
CA PHE A 95 3.23 15.77 -2.26
C PHE A 95 2.74 14.46 -1.66
N THR A 96 1.64 13.92 -2.19
CA THR A 96 1.09 12.64 -1.77
C THR A 96 1.35 11.61 -2.85
N VAL A 97 1.99 10.52 -2.46
CA VAL A 97 2.18 9.35 -3.30
C VAL A 97 1.11 8.32 -2.98
N GLN A 98 0.68 7.60 -4.00
CA GLN A 98 -0.16 6.43 -3.88
C GLN A 98 0.59 5.24 -4.45
N VAL A 99 0.56 4.13 -3.72
CA VAL A 99 0.93 2.82 -4.24
C VAL A 99 -0.33 2.01 -4.44
N THR A 100 -0.42 1.35 -5.59
CA THR A 100 -1.49 0.41 -5.95
C THR A 100 -0.86 -0.94 -6.22
N ASP A 101 -1.39 -1.99 -5.62
CA ASP A 101 -0.93 -3.37 -5.87
C ASP A 101 -1.72 -4.04 -7.01
N SER A 102 -1.32 -5.26 -7.38
CA SER A 102 -1.99 -6.03 -8.43
C SER A 102 -2.98 -7.07 -7.89
N SER A 103 -3.45 -6.93 -6.64
CA SER A 103 -4.38 -7.90 -6.05
C SER A 103 -5.81 -7.71 -6.56
N ASN A 104 -6.69 -8.68 -6.26
CA ASN A 104 -8.12 -8.62 -6.57
C ASN A 104 -8.92 -8.94 -5.31
N PRO A 105 -9.51 -7.94 -4.63
CA PRO A 105 -9.58 -6.51 -4.98
C PRO A 105 -8.25 -5.78 -4.78
N ALA A 106 -7.91 -4.86 -5.70
CA ALA A 106 -6.66 -4.10 -5.64
C ALA A 106 -6.62 -3.23 -4.38
N LEU A 107 -5.51 -3.31 -3.66
CA LEU A 107 -5.22 -2.52 -2.49
C LEU A 107 -4.48 -1.25 -2.91
N THR A 108 -4.83 -0.16 -2.26
CA THR A 108 -4.17 1.13 -2.43
C THR A 108 -3.74 1.67 -1.08
N ALA A 109 -2.57 2.29 -1.04
CA ALA A 109 -2.09 3.00 0.13
C ALA A 109 -1.57 4.37 -0.30
N THR A 110 -1.89 5.39 0.48
CA THR A 110 -1.46 6.76 0.23
C THR A 110 -0.57 7.24 1.36
N GLN A 111 0.44 8.03 1.01
CA GLN A 111 1.35 8.61 1.98
C GLN A 111 1.74 10.02 1.55
N SER A 112 1.57 10.98 2.46
CA SER A 112 2.09 12.32 2.29
C SER A 112 3.58 12.34 2.61
N LEU A 113 4.36 12.93 1.71
CA LEU A 113 5.80 13.07 1.80
C LEU A 113 6.19 14.54 1.57
N SER A 114 7.29 14.94 2.18
CA SER A 114 7.87 16.26 1.99
C SER A 114 9.35 16.15 1.64
N ILE A 115 9.78 16.97 0.69
CA ILE A 115 11.20 17.13 0.37
C ILE A 115 11.53 18.60 0.63
N GLN A 116 12.50 18.83 1.50
CA GLN A 116 13.10 20.15 1.69
C GLN A 116 14.36 20.24 0.82
N VAL A 117 14.36 21.20 -0.10
CA VAL A 117 15.54 21.53 -0.90
C VAL A 117 16.29 22.66 -0.21
N VAL A 118 17.52 22.38 0.25
CA VAL A 118 18.44 23.35 0.87
C VAL A 118 19.57 23.77 -0.06
#